data_AF-A0A2J6WT34-F1
#
_entry.id   AF-A0A2J6WT34-F1
#
_cell.length_a   1.000
_cell.length_b   1.000
_cell.length_c   1.000
_cell.angle_alpha   90.00
_cell.angle_beta   90.00
_cell.angle_gamma   90.00
#
_symmetry.space_group_name_H-M   'P 1'
#
loop_
_entity.id
_entity.type
_entity.pdbx_description
1 polymer ?
#
loop_
_entity_poly.entity_id
_entity_poly.type
_entity_poly.pdbx_seq_one_letter_code
_entity_poly.pdbx_strand_id
1 'polypeptide(L)' 'MWKNTAVEIFGFILITLALIFYIGWSLKYNAWFDVGLFSFVTPILIFGILGIILARLKERESQ' A
#
# COMPACT_ATOMS: atom_id res chain seq x y z
N MET A 1 -3.11 3.87 -22.12
CA MET A 1 -4.26 3.92 -21.20
C MET A 1 -4.25 2.79 -20.15
N TRP A 2 -4.42 1.51 -20.50
CA TRP A 2 -4.62 0.43 -19.51
C TRP A 2 -3.49 0.14 -18.50
N LYS A 3 -2.22 0.38 -18.85
CA LYS A 3 -1.09 0.02 -17.98
C LYS A 3 -0.99 0.87 -16.70
N ASN A 4 -1.42 2.14 -16.73
CA ASN A 4 -1.31 3.02 -15.57
C ASN A 4 -2.40 2.71 -14.54
N THR A 5 -3.62 2.44 -15.01
CA THR A 5 -4.77 2.07 -14.17
C THR A 5 -4.52 0.79 -13.37
N ALA A 6 -3.86 -0.21 -13.96
CA ALA A 6 -3.54 -1.45 -13.26
C ALA A 6 -2.57 -1.24 -12.08
N VAL A 7 -1.53 -0.42 -12.26
CA VAL A 7 -0.56 -0.11 -11.20
C VAL A 7 -1.21 0.72 -10.10
N GLU A 8 -2.07 1.67 -10.45
CA GLU A 8 -2.81 2.46 -9.47
C GLU A 8 -3.76 1.58 -8.63
N ILE A 9 -4.57 0.73 -9.27
CA ILE A 9 -5.46 -0.22 -8.59
C ILE A 9 -4.65 -1.16 -7.68
N PHE A 10 -3.53 -1.69 -8.17
CA PHE A 10 -2.65 -2.55 -7.39
C PHE A 10 -2.10 -1.82 -6.16
N GLY A 11 -1.72 -0.54 -6.31
CA GLY A 11 -1.27 0.29 -5.20
C GLY A 11 -2.35 0.49 -4.14
N PHE A 12 -3.60 0.75 -4.54
CA PHE A 12 -4.74 0.83 -3.60
C PHE A 12 -5.02 -0.48 -2.88
N ILE A 13 -4.92 -1.62 -3.58
CA ILE A 13 -5.08 -2.96 -2.98
C ILE A 13 -4.00 -3.18 -1.91
N LEU A 14 -2.73 -2.88 -2.21
CA LEU A 14 -1.63 -3.05 -1.25
C LEU A 14 -1.87 -2.22 0.03
N ILE A 15 -2.24 -0.95 -0.11
CA ILE A 15 -2.53 -0.08 1.04
C ILE A 15 -3.69 -0.65 1.86
N THR A 16 -4.77 -1.05 1.20
CA THR A 16 -5.96 -1.58 1.87
C THR A 16 -5.64 -2.86 2.64
N LEU A 17 -4.94 -3.80 2.01
CA LEU A 17 -4.53 -5.06 2.65
C LEU A 17 -3.57 -4.81 3.82
N ALA A 18 -2.61 -3.89 3.67
CA ALA A 18 -1.68 -3.54 4.74
C ALA A 18 -2.41 -2.96 5.98
N LEU A 19 -3.38 -2.07 5.76
CA LEU A 19 -4.18 -1.49 6.84
C LEU A 19 -5.08 -2.53 7.52
N ILE A 20 -5.79 -3.35 6.75
CA ILE A 20 -6.64 -4.42 7.29
C ILE A 20 -5.80 -5.40 8.11
N PHE A 21 -4.64 -5.80 7.59
CA PHE A 21 -3.73 -6.71 8.28
C PHE A 21 -3.21 -6.09 9.58
N TYR A 22 -2.72 -4.84 9.54
CA TYR A 22 -2.20 -4.15 10.72
C TYR A 22 -3.26 -4.04 11.82
N ILE A 23 -4.47 -3.59 11.46
CA ILE A 23 -5.58 -3.42 12.41
C ILE A 23 -5.99 -4.79 12.96
N GLY A 24 -6.19 -5.79 12.11
CA GLY A 24 -6.59 -7.13 12.52
C GLY A 24 -5.57 -7.80 13.44
N TRP A 25 -4.28 -7.68 13.12
CA TRP A 25 -3.20 -8.21 13.95
C TRP A 25 -3.09 -7.48 15.29
N SER A 26 -3.17 -6.14 15.27
CA SER A 26 -3.08 -5.32 16.47
C SER A 26 -4.25 -5.59 17.43
N LEU A 27 -5.47 -5.76 16.91
CA LEU A 27 -6.63 -6.13 17.71
C LEU A 27 -6.48 -7.53 18.32
N LYS A 28 -5.98 -8.50 17.55
CA LYS A 28 -5.87 -9.90 18.00
C LYS A 28 -4.79 -10.10 19.06
N TYR A 29 -3.65 -9.42 18.92
CA TYR A 29 -2.46 -9.67 19.75
C TYR A 29 -2.05 -8.47 20.61
N ASN A 30 -2.85 -7.40 20.63
CA ASN A 30 -2.52 -6.12 21.29
C ASN A 30 -1.16 -5.54 20.85
N ALA A 31 -0.82 -5.75 19.58
CA ALA A 31 0.52 -5.52 19.02
C ALA A 31 0.68 -4.14 18.33
N TRP A 32 0.00 -3.11 18.84
CA TRP A 32 -0.05 -1.76 18.24
C TRP A 32 1.32 -1.07 18.09
N PHE A 33 2.33 -1.50 18.85
CA PHE A 33 3.67 -0.93 18.82
C PHE A 33 4.74 -1.99 18.53
N ASP A 34 4.33 -3.13 17.98
CA ASP A 34 5.23 -4.23 17.68
C ASP A 34 6.12 -3.90 16.48
N VAL A 35 7.43 -3.93 16.69
CA VAL A 35 8.43 -3.60 15.67
C VAL A 35 8.41 -4.59 14.51
N GLY A 36 8.11 -5.86 14.77
CA GLY A 36 7.97 -6.89 13.74
C GLY A 36 6.77 -6.62 12.84
N LEU A 37 5.63 -6.26 13.45
CA LEU A 37 4.42 -5.88 12.72
C LEU A 37 4.66 -4.64 11.84
N PHE A 38 5.31 -3.61 12.37
CA PHE A 38 5.68 -2.43 11.57
C PHE A 38 6.63 -2.80 10.43
N SER A 39 7.66 -3.59 10.70
CA SER A 39 8.64 -4.01 9.69
C SER A 39 8.00 -4.80 8.54
N PHE A 40 6.91 -5.51 8.80
CA PHE A 40 6.13 -6.21 7.79
C PHE A 40 5.17 -5.28 7.02
N VAL A 41 4.43 -4.41 7.72
CA VAL A 41 3.37 -3.57 7.12
C VAL A 41 3.96 -2.37 6.36
N THR A 42 5.00 -1.74 6.89
CA THR A 42 5.58 -0.51 6.34
C THR A 42 6.06 -0.65 4.90
N PRO A 43 6.83 -1.68 4.50
CA PRO A 43 7.22 -1.86 3.10
C PRO A 43 6.03 -1.96 2.15
N ILE A 44 4.97 -2.69 2.55
CA ILE A 44 3.76 -2.87 1.75
C ILE A 44 3.03 -1.54 1.55
N LEU A 45 2.90 -0.73 2.61
CA LEU A 45 2.35 0.62 2.52
C LEU A 45 3.18 1.51 1.61
N ILE A 46 4.50 1.52 1.76
CA ILE A 46 5.42 2.32 0.93
C ILE A 46 5.27 1.94 -0.55
N PHE A 47 5.31 0.65 -0.89
CA PHE A 47 5.15 0.21 -2.27
C PHE A 47 3.76 0.53 -2.83
N GLY A 48 2.71 0.44 -2.02
CA GLY A 48 1.37 0.85 -2.41
C GLY A 48 1.28 2.34 -2.76
N ILE A 49 1.84 3.20 -1.90
CA ILE A 49 1.88 4.65 -2.11
C ILE A 49 2.74 5.00 -3.34
N LEU A 50 3.94 4.45 -3.45
CA LEU A 50 4.83 4.68 -4.59
C LEU A 50 4.21 4.20 -5.91
N GLY A 51 3.48 3.08 -5.90
CA GLY A 51 2.77 2.58 -7.07
C GLY A 51 1.72 3.56 -7.58
N ILE A 52 0.91 4.14 -6.68
CA ILE A 52 -0.08 5.16 -7.03
C ILE A 52 0.59 6.42 -7.56
N ILE A 53 1.65 6.91 -6.89
CA ILE A 53 2.39 8.09 -7.34
C ILE A 53 2.95 7.87 -8.74
N LEU A 54 3.60 6.72 -8.98
CA LEU A 54 4.18 6.38 -10.27
C LEU A 54 3.12 6.31 -11.37
N ALA A 55 1.98 5.68 -11.11
CA ALA A 55 0.88 5.58 -12.07
C ALA A 55 0.36 6.97 -12.48
N ARG A 56 0.20 7.87 -11.51
CA ARG A 56 -0.28 9.24 -11.73
C ARG A 56 0.75 10.13 -12.43
N LEU A 57 2.03 9.99 -12.10
CA LEU A 57 3.10 10.72 -12.80
C LEU A 57 3.13 10.33 -14.27
N LYS A 58 3.06 9.02 -14.56
CA LYS A 58 3.06 8.52 -15.94
C LYS A 58 1.81 8.92 -16.72
N GLU A 59 0.66 9.09 -16.06
CA GLU A 59 -0.54 9.61 -16.71
C GLU A 59 -0.35 11.07 -17.14
N ARG A 60 0.23 11.90 -16.26
CA ARG A 60 0.52 13.32 -16.55
C ARG A 60 1.52 13.52 -17.68
N GLU A 61 2.56 12.68 -17.78
CA GLU A 61 3.55 12.76 -18.88
C GLU A 61 2.97 12.35 -20.24
N SER A 62 1.87 11.59 -20.25
CA SER A 62 1.22 11.10 -21.47
C SER A 62 0.09 11.99 -21.99
N GLN A 63 -0.20 13.09 -21.29
CA GLN A 63 -1.15 14.13 -21.66
C GLN A 63 -0.40 15.34 -22.23
#